data_AF-A0A2E1XHY2-F1
#
_entry.id   AF-A0A2E1XHY2-F1
#
_cell.length_a   1.000
_cell.length_b   1.000
_cell.length_c   1.000
_cell.angle_alpha   90.00
_cell.angle_beta   90.00
_cell.angle_gamma   90.00
#
_symmetry.space_group_name_H-M   'P 1'
#
loop_
_entity.id
_entity.type
_entity.pdbx_description
1 polymer ?
#
loop_
_entity_poly.entity_id
_entity_poly.type
_entity_poly.pdbx_seq_one_letter_code
_entity_poly.pdbx_strand_id
1 'polypeptide(L)' 'MSNEKSSAPEKRVEKLQIMVADSELAMIDDWRFENRAASRSAAIRSLIYLGLELTKSDPDAAAKLLDQLDRA' A
#
# COMPACT_ATOMS: atom_id res chain seq x y z
N MET A 1 33.77 18.31 8.79
CA MET A 1 33.46 18.07 7.36
C MET A 1 32.79 16.71 7.24
N SER A 2 31.48 16.69 7.00
CA SER A 2 30.79 15.70 6.18
C SER A 2 29.38 16.26 5.93
N ASN A 3 29.07 16.34 4.66
CA ASN A 3 28.17 17.31 4.07
C ASN A 3 26.70 16.97 4.32
N GLU A 4 25.94 18.03 4.60
CA GLU A 4 24.51 18.17 4.37
C GLU A 4 24.06 17.44 3.09
N LYS A 5 23.26 16.38 3.23
CA LYS A 5 22.25 16.07 2.22
C LYS A 5 20.90 16.39 2.83
N SER A 6 20.55 17.66 2.71
CA SER A 6 19.15 18.09 2.67
C SER A 6 18.45 17.27 1.58
N SER A 7 17.71 16.23 1.97
CA SER A 7 16.88 15.49 1.02
C SER A 7 15.71 16.40 0.66
N ALA A 8 15.84 17.09 -0.47
CA ALA A 8 14.76 17.83 -1.09
C ALA A 8 13.46 17.00 -1.05
N PRO A 9 12.30 17.64 -0.82
CA PRO A 9 11.08 16.90 -0.50
C PRO A 9 10.71 16.00 -1.67
N GLU A 10 10.43 14.72 -1.39
CA GLU A 10 9.80 13.76 -2.31
C GLU A 10 8.46 14.35 -2.78
N LYS A 11 8.50 15.21 -3.80
CA LYS A 11 7.33 15.87 -4.39
C LYS A 11 6.90 15.23 -5.69
N ARG A 12 7.63 14.23 -6.19
CA ARG A 12 7.27 13.55 -7.43
C ARG A 12 6.26 12.45 -7.12
N VAL A 13 4.99 12.76 -7.32
CA VAL A 13 3.94 11.74 -7.38
C VAL A 13 3.98 11.12 -8.76
N GLU A 14 4.28 9.83 -8.83
CA GLU A 14 4.23 9.06 -10.08
C GLU A 14 2.90 8.32 -10.19
N LYS A 15 2.35 8.24 -11.42
CA LYS A 15 1.12 7.50 -11.69
C LYS A 15 1.44 6.02 -11.80
N LEU A 16 0.99 5.23 -10.83
CA LEU A 16 1.01 3.78 -10.90
C LEU A 16 -0.26 3.28 -11.60
N GLN A 17 -0.12 2.56 -12.71
CA GLN A 17 -1.21 1.85 -13.38
C GLN A 17 -1.03 0.35 -13.14
N ILE A 18 -2.07 -0.29 -12.61
CA ILE A 18 -2.11 -1.73 -12.35
C ILE A 18 -3.45 -2.27 -12.84
N MET A 19 -3.46 -3.54 -13.23
CA MET A 19 -4.69 -4.28 -13.45
C MET A 19 -5.04 -5.03 -12.17
N VAL A 20 -6.31 -4.96 -11.78
CA VAL A 20 -6.87 -5.65 -10.63
C VAL A 20 -8.20 -6.26 -11.06
N ALA A 21 -8.59 -7.36 -10.45
CA ALA A 21 -9.92 -7.94 -10.64
C ALA A 21 -11.00 -7.04 -10.03
N ASP A 22 -12.25 -7.20 -10.49
CA ASP A 22 -13.38 -6.44 -9.96
C ASP A 22 -13.60 -6.70 -8.47
N SER A 23 -13.34 -7.92 -8.00
CA SER A 23 -13.41 -8.31 -6.58
C SER A 23 -12.39 -7.55 -5.74
N GLU A 24 -11.14 -7.45 -6.20
CA GLU A 24 -10.08 -6.71 -5.51
C GLU A 24 -10.41 -5.21 -5.47
N LEU A 25 -10.95 -4.66 -6.55
CA LEU A 25 -11.37 -3.27 -6.60
C LEU A 25 -12.50 -2.98 -5.60
N ALA A 26 -13.47 -3.89 -5.47
CA ALA A 26 -14.54 -3.80 -4.47
C ALA A 26 -13.99 -3.84 -3.04
N MET A 27 -13.05 -4.76 -2.74
CA MET A 27 -12.40 -4.83 -1.43
C MET A 27 -11.66 -3.55 -1.06
N ILE A 28 -10.97 -2.92 -2.03
CA ILE A 28 -10.30 -1.63 -1.81
C ILE A 28 -11.31 -0.53 -1.48
N ASP A 29 -12.46 -0.52 -2.17
CA ASP A 29 -13.52 0.46 -1.93
C ASP A 29 -14.21 0.23 -0.57
N ASP A 30 -14.48 -1.02 -0.18
CA ASP A 30 -15.03 -1.35 1.14
C ASP A 30 -14.08 -0.87 2.25
N TRP A 31 -12.80 -1.22 2.16
CA TRP A 31 -11.78 -0.75 3.09
C TRP A 31 -11.73 0.77 3.16
N ARG A 32 -11.83 1.46 2.01
CA ARG A 32 -11.87 2.92 1.94
C ARG A 32 -13.05 3.49 2.73
N PHE A 33 -14.24 2.92 2.60
CA PHE A 33 -15.43 3.40 3.31
C PHE A 33 -15.32 3.15 4.81
N GLU A 34 -14.89 1.96 5.23
CA GLU A 34 -14.66 1.60 6.63
C GLU A 34 -13.65 2.52 7.31
N ASN A 35 -12.54 2.82 6.63
CA ASN A 35 -11.45 3.64 7.14
C ASN A 35 -11.61 5.13 6.82
N ARG A 36 -12.76 5.53 6.23
CA ARG A 36 -13.09 6.92 5.84
C ARG A 36 -12.00 7.60 4.99
N ALA A 37 -11.34 6.83 4.14
CA ALA A 37 -10.30 7.36 3.26
C ALA A 37 -10.92 8.27 2.17
N ALA A 38 -10.40 9.50 2.08
CA ALA A 38 -10.97 10.55 1.24
C ALA A 38 -11.09 10.17 -0.26
N SER A 39 -10.15 9.39 -0.77
CA SER A 39 -10.14 8.92 -2.15
C SER A 39 -9.60 7.49 -2.26
N ARG A 40 -9.85 6.84 -3.39
CA ARG A 40 -9.27 5.52 -3.67
C ARG A 40 -7.74 5.54 -3.66
N SER A 41 -7.13 6.59 -4.21
CA SER A 41 -5.68 6.77 -4.15
C SER A 41 -5.15 6.96 -2.72
N ALA A 42 -5.95 7.54 -1.81
CA ALA A 42 -5.59 7.60 -0.40
C ALA A 42 -5.65 6.19 0.23
N ALA A 43 -6.71 5.44 -0.03
CA ALA A 43 -6.86 4.07 0.45
C ALA A 43 -5.74 3.15 -0.04
N ILE A 44 -5.45 3.15 -1.36
CA ILE A 44 -4.37 2.35 -1.95
C ILE A 44 -3.02 2.68 -1.31
N ARG A 45 -2.70 3.98 -1.11
CA ARG A 45 -1.44 4.36 -0.44
C ARG A 45 -1.37 3.88 1.00
N SER A 46 -2.47 3.95 1.74
CA SER A 46 -2.55 3.41 3.10
C SER A 46 -2.35 1.91 3.13
N LEU A 47 -3.00 1.16 2.24
CA LEU A 47 -2.84 -0.30 2.13
C LEU A 47 -1.41 -0.69 1.76
N ILE A 48 -0.78 0.01 0.81
CA ILE A 48 0.64 -0.18 0.48
C ILE A 48 1.52 0.03 1.72
N TYR A 49 1.31 1.12 2.45
CA TYR A 49 2.07 1.40 3.67
C TYR A 49 1.88 0.31 4.73
N LEU A 50 0.64 -0.12 4.97
CA LEU A 50 0.33 -1.19 5.92
C LEU A 50 1.01 -2.51 5.53
N GLY A 51 0.97 -2.89 4.26
CA GLY A 51 1.65 -4.10 3.77
C GLY A 51 3.17 -4.03 3.92
N LEU A 52 3.76 -2.87 3.64
CA LEU A 52 5.20 -2.64 3.82
C LEU A 52 5.62 -2.70 5.30
N GLU A 53 4.84 -2.09 6.20
CA GLU A 53 5.14 -2.13 7.64
C GLU A 53 4.93 -3.53 8.21
N LEU A 54 3.89 -4.27 7.78
CA LEU A 54 3.69 -5.67 8.19
C LEU A 54 4.87 -6.54 7.76
N THR A 55 5.37 -6.36 6.53
CA THR A 55 6.54 -7.12 6.03
C THR A 55 7.79 -6.87 6.88
N LYS A 56 7.93 -5.67 7.47
CA LYS A 56 9.06 -5.34 8.36
C LYS A 56 8.87 -5.87 9.77
N SER A 57 7.65 -5.80 10.31
CA SER A 57 7.38 -6.15 11.71
C SER A 57 7.17 -7.65 11.92
N ASP A 58 6.53 -8.33 10.97
CA ASP A 58 6.23 -9.77 11.02
C ASP A 58 6.28 -10.39 9.60
N PRO A 59 7.49 -10.77 9.13
CA PRO A 59 7.67 -11.38 7.82
C PRO A 59 6.91 -12.70 7.62
N ASP A 60 6.77 -13.50 8.69
CA ASP A 60 6.10 -14.80 8.63
C ASP A 60 4.58 -14.64 8.47
N ALA A 61 3.98 -13.67 9.16
CA ALA A 61 2.58 -13.32 8.95
C ALA A 61 2.34 -12.77 7.54
N ALA A 62 3.23 -11.90 7.05
CA ALA A 62 3.15 -11.37 5.69
C ALA A 62 3.21 -12.50 4.65
N ALA A 63 4.14 -13.45 4.80
CA ALA A 63 4.29 -14.59 3.89
C ALA A 63 3.03 -15.47 3.84
N LYS A 64 2.39 -15.72 4.99
CA LYS A 64 1.13 -16.48 5.04
C LYS A 64 -0.01 -15.76 4.32
N LEU A 65 -0.13 -14.45 4.46
CA LEU A 65 -1.16 -13.66 3.78
C LEU A 65 -0.95 -13.66 2.26
N LEU A 66 0.30 -13.54 1.79
CA LEU A 66 0.61 -13.59 0.36
C LEU A 66 0.32 -14.98 -0.24
N ASP A 67 0.66 -16.05 0.47
CA ASP A 67 0.32 -17.43 0.05
C ASP A 67 -1.20 -17.66 -0.04
N GLN A 68 -2.01 -16.94 0.75
CA GLN A 68 -3.47 -16.99 0.63
C GLN A 68 -3.97 -16.21 -0.59
N LEU A 69 -3.35 -15.07 -0.91
CA LEU A 69 -3.70 -14.26 -2.09
C LEU A 69 -3.43 -15.03 -3.39
N ASP A 70 -2.30 -15.72 -3.49
CA ASP A 70 -1.92 -16.49 -4.68
C ASP A 70 -2.82 -17.71 -4.96
N ARG A 71 -3.62 -18.12 -3.96
CA ARG A 71 -4.53 -19.28 -4.05
C ARG A 71 -5.97 -18.90 -4.35
N ALA A 72 -6.30 -17.61 -4.26
CA ALA A 72 -7.63 -17.07 -4.53
C ALA A 72 -7.84 -16.81 -6.02
#